data_AF-A0A7L0HR83-F1
#
_entry.id   AF-A0A7L0HR83-F1
#
_cell.length_a   1.000
_cell.length_b   1.000
_cell.length_c   1.000
_cell.angle_alpha   90.00
_cell.angle_beta   90.00
_cell.angle_gamma   90.00
#
_symmetry.space_group_name_H-M   'P 1'
#
loop_
_entity.id
_entity.type
_entity.pdbx_description
1 polymer ?
#
loop_
_entity_poly.entity_id
_entity_poly.type
_entity_poly.pdbx_seq_one_letter_code
_entity_poly.pdbx_strand_id
1 'polypeptide(L)'
;MLFHNRKTQLLLVNSLTFGLEVCLAAGITYVPPLLLEVGVEEKFMTMVLGIGPVLGLVFVPLIGSASDHWHSSYGRRRPFIWMLCLGVLLSLFVIPHASSLASLFALNTRPLEIAFLILGIGLLDFCGQVCFTPLEALLSDLFQEPDNCRQAFSMYAFMISLGGCIGYLLPAIDWGGSFLAPYLGGQETCLFSLLAVIFFGCVLATLFVTEEAATQADVLDGPALKDAPPKPSPPACCSCQLSRSSCLLQARRVMQALRNLCTLVPRLHSLYCRIPKVIRRLFVAELCSWMALMTFMLFYTDFVGEGLYHGVPRAKPGTDARRHYDEGVRMGSLGLFLQCVTSIFFSTIMDRMVKQFGTRAVYLASVVFFPVAAFVMCLSHSVIIVTISAALTGFTFSALQILPYTLASLYHHEKQVFLHKYKSKEEEDAARLNKKSAFSKGLLSSQKLPYQNGHAGSLFSSSSSSSPPTAGSALCVTSSCDVSLMMMVGEPDSVAPGRGICLDLAILDSAFLLSQVVPSLFMGSIVQFTQSVTAYMVSAAGLGLVAIYFATKVVFDKSDMAKYSV
;
A
#
# COMPACT_ATOMS: atom_id res chain seq x y z
N MET A 1 -21.95 23.04 2.18
CA MET A 1 -22.13 23.90 0.99
C MET A 1 -21.07 25.01 0.96
N LEU A 2 -19.78 24.66 0.83
CA LEU A 2 -18.69 25.66 0.96
C LEU A 2 -17.46 25.42 0.05
N PHE A 3 -17.20 24.20 -0.44
CA PHE A 3 -16.12 23.91 -1.39
C PHE A 3 -16.59 23.14 -2.63
N HIS A 4 -17.56 23.69 -3.36
CA HIS A 4 -18.09 23.11 -4.61
C HIS A 4 -17.21 23.44 -5.84
N ASN A 5 -15.88 23.42 -5.68
CA ASN A 5 -14.92 23.74 -6.75
C ASN A 5 -13.98 22.55 -6.96
N ARG A 6 -14.03 21.92 -8.15
CA ARG A 6 -13.20 20.77 -8.54
C ARG A 6 -11.70 20.97 -8.25
N LYS A 7 -11.18 22.21 -8.36
CA LYS A 7 -9.78 22.52 -8.04
C LYS A 7 -9.47 22.41 -6.54
N THR A 8 -10.38 22.86 -5.68
CA THR A 8 -10.21 22.75 -4.22
C THR A 8 -10.37 21.30 -3.78
N GLN A 9 -11.29 20.54 -4.36
CA GLN A 9 -11.42 19.11 -4.14
C GLN A 9 -10.13 18.35 -4.51
N LEU A 10 -9.52 18.68 -5.66
CA LEU A 10 -8.25 18.11 -6.08
C LEU A 10 -7.10 18.44 -5.11
N LEU A 11 -7.04 19.68 -4.61
CA LEU A 11 -6.06 20.10 -3.60
C LEU A 11 -6.24 19.35 -2.27
N LEU A 12 -7.47 19.23 -1.77
CA LEU A 12 -7.77 18.59 -0.50
C LEU A 12 -7.47 17.09 -0.50
N VAL A 13 -7.78 16.37 -1.59
CA VAL A 13 -7.47 14.93 -1.70
C VAL A 13 -5.95 14.68 -1.73
N ASN A 14 -5.21 15.44 -2.54
CA ASN A 14 -3.75 15.29 -2.62
C ASN A 14 -2.99 15.86 -1.41
N SER A 15 -3.66 16.63 -0.53
CA SER A 15 -3.08 17.07 0.74
C SER A 15 -2.72 15.88 1.65
N LEU A 16 -3.47 14.77 1.57
CA LEU A 16 -3.15 13.58 2.35
C LEU A 16 -1.94 12.82 1.80
N THR A 17 -1.82 12.73 0.47
CA THR A 17 -0.60 12.22 -0.20
C THR A 17 0.64 13.01 0.22
N PHE A 18 0.55 14.34 0.25
CA PHE A 18 1.62 15.21 0.76
C PHE A 18 1.96 14.86 2.23
N GLY A 19 0.95 14.79 3.10
CA GLY A 19 1.16 14.47 4.52
C GLY A 19 1.78 13.09 4.76
N LEU A 20 1.39 12.07 3.98
CA LEU A 20 1.99 10.73 4.03
C LEU A 20 3.47 10.77 3.66
N GLU A 21 3.81 11.41 2.54
CA GLU A 21 5.17 11.44 2.02
C GLU A 21 6.12 12.24 2.92
N VAL A 22 5.64 13.35 3.54
CA VAL A 22 6.42 14.05 4.58
C VAL A 22 6.77 13.12 5.75
N CYS A 23 5.83 12.27 6.18
CA CYS A 23 6.06 11.33 7.29
C CYS A 23 6.99 10.18 6.88
N LEU A 24 6.85 9.64 5.66
CA LEU A 24 7.69 8.55 5.16
C LEU A 24 9.13 9.01 4.88
N ALA A 25 9.33 10.14 4.19
CA ALA A 25 10.68 10.66 3.90
C ALA A 25 11.42 11.12 5.17
N ALA A 26 10.72 11.70 6.15
CA ALA A 26 11.28 11.95 7.47
C ALA A 26 11.61 10.64 8.21
N GLY A 27 10.73 9.64 8.13
CA GLY A 27 10.93 8.30 8.68
C GLY A 27 12.19 7.62 8.12
N ILE A 28 12.34 7.57 6.79
CA ILE A 28 13.52 7.02 6.10
C ILE A 28 14.83 7.60 6.62
N THR A 29 14.84 8.89 6.99
CA THR A 29 16.06 9.57 7.44
C THR A 29 16.29 9.49 8.96
N TYR A 30 15.25 9.52 9.78
CA TYR A 30 15.36 9.50 11.26
C TYR A 30 15.33 8.10 11.88
N VAL A 31 14.69 7.12 11.24
CA VAL A 31 14.63 5.75 11.77
C VAL A 31 16.00 5.06 11.86
N PRO A 32 16.92 5.21 10.88
CA PRO A 32 18.26 4.63 10.97
C PRO A 32 19.06 5.05 12.23
N PRO A 33 19.30 6.35 12.53
CA PRO A 33 20.02 6.73 13.75
C PRO A 33 19.27 6.34 15.03
N LEU A 34 17.94 6.50 15.06
CA LEU A 34 17.11 6.15 16.22
C LEU A 34 17.23 4.67 16.62
N LEU A 35 17.28 3.75 15.66
CA LEU A 35 17.50 2.33 15.91
C LEU A 35 18.91 2.06 16.47
N LEU A 36 19.94 2.77 15.97
CA LEU A 36 21.32 2.64 16.43
C LEU A 36 21.52 3.19 17.86
N GLU A 37 20.87 4.31 18.21
CA GLU A 37 20.95 4.92 19.55
C GLU A 37 20.32 4.05 20.64
N VAL A 38 19.25 3.32 20.33
CA VAL A 38 18.65 2.32 21.23
C VAL A 38 19.46 0.99 21.25
N GLY A 39 20.51 0.88 20.44
CA GLY A 39 21.47 -0.22 20.46
C GLY A 39 21.11 -1.41 19.56
N VAL A 40 20.28 -1.21 18.53
CA VAL A 40 20.02 -2.22 17.51
C VAL A 40 21.23 -2.32 16.58
N GLU A 41 21.75 -3.53 16.38
CA GLU A 41 22.91 -3.76 15.50
C GLU A 41 22.56 -3.47 14.02
N GLU A 42 23.48 -2.86 13.26
CA GLU A 42 23.29 -2.40 11.87
C GLU A 42 22.59 -3.44 10.96
N LYS A 43 22.95 -4.73 11.11
CA LYS A 43 22.38 -5.85 10.33
C LYS A 43 20.89 -6.10 10.57
N PHE A 44 20.36 -5.68 11.73
CA PHE A 44 18.93 -5.76 12.06
C PHE A 44 18.18 -4.49 11.66
N MET A 45 18.85 -3.33 11.60
CA MET A 45 18.27 -2.07 11.14
C MET A 45 17.72 -2.19 9.71
N THR A 46 18.53 -2.71 8.78
CA THR A 46 18.12 -2.94 7.38
C THR A 46 17.01 -3.99 7.27
N MET A 47 17.02 -5.01 8.13
CA MET A 47 15.94 -6.00 8.21
C MET A 47 14.62 -5.37 8.68
N VAL A 48 14.65 -4.47 9.67
CA VAL A 48 13.47 -3.74 10.16
C VAL A 48 12.90 -2.82 9.09
N LEU A 49 13.75 -2.06 8.38
CA LEU A 49 13.34 -1.20 7.26
C LEU A 49 12.76 -2.01 6.09
N GLY A 50 13.21 -3.25 5.88
CA GLY A 50 12.63 -4.16 4.88
C GLY A 50 11.23 -4.71 5.21
N ILE A 51 10.72 -4.53 6.44
CA ILE A 51 9.43 -5.10 6.86
C ILE A 51 8.26 -4.43 6.13
N GLY A 52 8.24 -3.10 6.02
CA GLY A 52 7.12 -2.37 5.41
C GLY A 52 6.86 -2.78 3.96
N PRO A 53 7.85 -2.73 3.05
CA PRO A 53 7.67 -3.13 1.66
C PRO A 53 7.27 -4.60 1.49
N VAL A 54 7.83 -5.50 2.31
CA VAL A 54 7.49 -6.94 2.29
C VAL A 54 6.07 -7.20 2.78
N LEU A 55 5.60 -6.49 3.80
CA LEU A 55 4.19 -6.55 4.22
C LEU A 55 3.27 -5.90 3.19
N GLY A 56 3.67 -4.75 2.62
CA GLY A 56 2.93 -4.05 1.57
C GLY A 56 2.67 -4.95 0.36
N LEU A 57 3.67 -5.69 -0.12
CA LEU A 57 3.52 -6.70 -1.19
C LEU A 57 2.43 -7.75 -0.93
N VAL A 58 2.17 -8.10 0.32
CA VAL A 58 1.12 -9.05 0.70
C VAL A 58 -0.23 -8.34 0.85
N PHE A 59 -0.26 -7.17 1.50
CA PHE A 59 -1.50 -6.51 1.90
C PHE A 59 -2.08 -5.53 0.87
N VAL A 60 -1.27 -4.90 0.02
CA VAL A 60 -1.73 -3.95 -1.02
C VAL A 60 -2.74 -4.59 -1.98
N PRO A 61 -2.47 -5.76 -2.61
CA PRO A 61 -3.48 -6.41 -3.47
C PRO A 61 -4.73 -6.88 -2.71
N LEU A 62 -4.58 -7.25 -1.43
CA LEU A 62 -5.71 -7.70 -0.59
C LEU A 62 -6.61 -6.53 -0.20
N ILE A 63 -6.04 -5.40 0.19
CA ILE A 63 -6.77 -4.18 0.55
C ILE A 63 -7.35 -3.51 -0.69
N GLY A 64 -6.65 -3.52 -1.82
CA GLY A 64 -7.22 -3.12 -3.11
C GLY A 64 -8.45 -3.95 -3.47
N SER A 65 -8.32 -5.29 -3.47
CA SER A 65 -9.45 -6.18 -3.74
C SER A 65 -10.59 -6.06 -2.72
N ALA A 66 -10.31 -5.80 -1.45
CA ALA A 66 -11.35 -5.62 -0.42
C ALA A 66 -12.07 -4.27 -0.56
N SER A 67 -11.33 -3.20 -0.82
CA SER A 67 -11.83 -1.85 -1.03
C SER A 67 -12.77 -1.76 -2.23
N ASP A 68 -12.45 -2.41 -3.35
CA ASP A 68 -13.33 -2.40 -4.53
C ASP A 68 -14.71 -3.05 -4.31
N HIS A 69 -14.86 -3.96 -3.34
CA HIS A 69 -16.11 -4.67 -3.02
C HIS A 69 -16.82 -4.14 -1.76
N TRP A 70 -16.34 -3.06 -1.14
CA TRP A 70 -16.87 -2.56 0.12
C TRP A 70 -18.02 -1.56 -0.10
N HIS A 71 -19.20 -1.88 0.43
CA HIS A 71 -20.39 -1.02 0.38
C HIS A 71 -20.74 -0.54 1.80
N SER A 72 -20.61 0.77 2.03
CA SER A 72 -20.85 1.41 3.32
C SER A 72 -21.37 2.84 3.12
N SER A 73 -22.13 3.36 4.08
CA SER A 73 -22.60 4.75 4.13
C SER A 73 -21.46 5.77 4.18
N TYR A 74 -20.26 5.36 4.61
CA TYR A 74 -19.04 6.18 4.59
C TYR A 74 -18.29 6.13 3.24
N GLY A 75 -18.90 5.52 2.21
CA GLY A 75 -18.29 5.33 0.90
C GLY A 75 -17.40 4.09 0.80
N ARG A 76 -16.98 3.78 -0.43
CA ARG A 76 -16.26 2.54 -0.77
C ARG A 76 -14.84 2.48 -0.19
N ARG A 77 -14.04 3.53 -0.44
CA ARG A 77 -12.58 3.53 -0.14
C ARG A 77 -12.21 4.17 1.20
N ARG A 78 -12.96 5.19 1.61
CA ARG A 78 -12.66 6.04 2.77
C ARG A 78 -12.45 5.28 4.10
N PRO A 79 -13.23 4.21 4.43
CA PRO A 79 -12.98 3.46 5.66
C PRO A 79 -11.58 2.82 5.74
N PHE A 80 -11.04 2.36 4.62
CA PHE A 80 -9.68 1.80 4.57
C PHE A 80 -8.63 2.91 4.75
N ILE A 81 -8.80 4.04 4.06
CA ILE A 81 -7.92 5.22 4.19
C ILE A 81 -7.88 5.69 5.65
N TRP A 82 -9.03 5.88 6.29
CA TRP A 82 -9.09 6.34 7.69
C TRP A 82 -8.45 5.36 8.68
N MET A 83 -8.61 4.04 8.48
CA MET A 83 -7.94 3.04 9.31
C MET A 83 -6.42 3.05 9.14
N LEU A 84 -5.92 3.27 7.93
CA LEU A 84 -4.48 3.38 7.65
C LEU A 84 -3.90 4.70 8.20
N CYS A 85 -4.59 5.83 8.02
CA CYS A 85 -4.21 7.10 8.62
C CYS A 85 -4.23 7.06 10.15
N LEU A 86 -5.16 6.32 10.77
CA LEU A 86 -5.14 6.09 12.23
C LEU A 86 -3.92 5.26 12.65
N GLY A 87 -3.49 4.29 11.83
CA GLY A 87 -2.23 3.56 12.02
C GLY A 87 -1.00 4.46 11.97
N VAL A 88 -0.93 5.36 10.98
CA VAL A 88 0.13 6.38 10.86
C VAL A 88 0.13 7.31 12.09
N LEU A 89 -1.01 7.89 12.47
CA LEU A 89 -1.11 8.75 13.67
C LEU A 89 -0.68 8.02 14.95
N LEU A 90 -1.09 6.75 15.11
CA LEU A 90 -0.69 5.92 16.24
C LEU A 90 0.82 5.66 16.25
N SER A 91 1.43 5.38 15.08
CA SER A 91 2.87 5.15 14.97
C SER A 91 3.70 6.40 15.32
N LEU A 92 3.30 7.58 14.83
CA LEU A 92 3.94 8.86 15.15
C LEU A 92 3.84 9.22 16.64
N PHE A 93 2.83 8.70 17.35
CA PHE A 93 2.74 8.80 18.81
C PHE A 93 3.58 7.75 19.53
N VAL A 94 3.58 6.49 19.08
CA VAL A 94 4.27 5.36 19.74
C VAL A 94 5.79 5.49 19.68
N ILE A 95 6.35 5.89 18.53
CA ILE A 95 7.81 5.99 18.32
C ILE A 95 8.49 6.87 19.40
N PRO A 96 8.15 8.18 19.56
CA PRO A 96 8.79 9.05 20.55
C PRO A 96 8.42 8.74 22.02
N HIS A 97 7.44 7.86 22.28
CA HIS A 97 7.01 7.48 23.63
C HIS A 97 7.33 6.03 23.99
N ALA A 98 8.12 5.31 23.18
CA ALA A 98 8.37 3.87 23.34
C ALA A 98 8.95 3.48 24.72
N SER A 99 9.83 4.31 25.28
CA SER A 99 10.42 4.15 26.62
C SER A 99 9.38 4.33 27.74
N SER A 100 8.58 5.39 27.68
CA SER A 100 7.46 5.66 28.58
C SER A 100 6.44 4.52 28.55
N LEU A 101 6.06 4.06 27.34
CA LEU A 101 5.14 2.94 27.15
C LEU A 101 5.70 1.63 27.73
N ALA A 102 6.99 1.34 27.52
CA ALA A 102 7.64 0.18 28.12
C ALA A 102 7.60 0.21 29.66
N SER A 103 7.82 1.38 30.27
CA SER A 103 7.81 1.54 31.74
C SER A 103 6.46 1.25 32.39
N LEU A 104 5.34 1.49 31.68
CA LEU A 104 3.98 1.22 32.15
C LEU A 104 3.61 -0.27 32.20
N PHE A 105 4.32 -1.13 31.46
CA PHE A 105 3.97 -2.54 31.29
C PHE A 105 4.93 -3.54 31.94
N ALA A 106 6.21 -3.20 32.15
CA ALA A 106 7.21 -4.15 32.66
C ALA A 106 8.34 -3.53 33.51
N LEU A 107 8.78 -4.29 34.51
CA LEU A 107 9.97 -4.01 35.33
C LEU A 107 11.31 -4.12 34.55
N ASN A 108 11.30 -4.77 33.37
CA ASN A 108 12.46 -4.86 32.49
C ASN A 108 12.14 -4.11 31.19
N THR A 109 12.52 -2.84 31.13
CA THR A 109 12.06 -1.90 30.11
C THR A 109 12.73 -2.09 28.76
N ARG A 110 14.05 -2.29 28.71
CA ARG A 110 14.86 -2.31 27.48
C ARG A 110 14.34 -3.21 26.34
N PRO A 111 14.02 -4.51 26.55
CA PRO A 111 13.53 -5.35 25.44
C PRO A 111 12.11 -4.95 24.97
N LEU A 112 11.33 -4.30 25.84
CA LEU A 112 9.97 -3.85 25.53
C LEU A 112 9.96 -2.47 24.85
N GLU A 113 10.89 -1.60 25.22
CA GLU A 113 11.22 -0.33 24.54
C GLU A 113 11.62 -0.58 23.08
N ILE A 114 12.57 -1.50 22.85
CA ILE A 114 12.96 -1.94 21.49
C ILE A 114 11.75 -2.52 20.73
N ALA A 115 10.93 -3.35 21.39
CA ALA A 115 9.74 -3.94 20.76
C ALA A 115 8.68 -2.90 20.36
N PHE A 116 8.41 -1.90 21.21
CA PHE A 116 7.49 -0.80 20.88
C PHE A 116 8.05 0.10 19.78
N LEU A 117 9.36 0.38 19.78
CA LEU A 117 10.02 1.17 18.75
C LEU A 117 9.93 0.47 17.38
N ILE A 118 10.35 -0.79 17.28
CA ILE A 118 10.27 -1.59 16.04
C ILE A 118 8.82 -1.74 15.57
N LEU A 119 7.86 -1.93 16.49
CA LEU A 119 6.44 -1.98 16.16
C LEU A 119 5.92 -0.63 15.62
N GLY A 120 6.33 0.48 16.23
CA GLY A 120 5.97 1.83 15.77
C GLY A 120 6.51 2.12 14.37
N ILE A 121 7.81 1.86 14.14
CA ILE A 121 8.48 1.99 12.84
C ILE A 121 7.78 1.13 11.79
N GLY A 122 7.59 -0.16 12.07
CA GLY A 122 6.96 -1.10 11.15
C GLY A 122 5.51 -0.75 10.84
N LEU A 123 4.78 -0.15 11.79
CA LEU A 123 3.42 0.34 11.59
C LEU A 123 3.38 1.62 10.76
N LEU A 124 4.30 2.56 10.97
CA LEU A 124 4.43 3.81 10.20
C LEU A 124 4.64 3.49 8.72
N ASP A 125 5.66 2.68 8.44
CA ASP A 125 6.07 2.36 7.07
C ASP A 125 5.01 1.51 6.35
N PHE A 126 4.50 0.46 7.02
CA PHE A 126 3.40 -0.35 6.50
C PHE A 126 2.14 0.47 6.20
N CYS A 127 1.61 1.23 7.18
CA CYS A 127 0.39 1.98 6.97
C CYS A 127 0.56 3.15 5.99
N GLY A 128 1.75 3.76 5.94
CA GLY A 128 2.06 4.81 4.98
C GLY A 128 2.04 4.29 3.54
N GLN A 129 2.87 3.29 3.23
CA GLN A 129 2.97 2.69 1.90
C GLN A 129 1.62 2.14 1.41
N VAL A 130 0.89 1.43 2.27
CA VAL A 130 -0.41 0.82 1.93
C VAL A 130 -1.53 1.86 1.72
N CYS A 131 -1.36 3.11 2.18
CA CYS A 131 -2.37 4.16 2.04
C CYS A 131 -2.35 4.86 0.67
N PHE A 132 -1.24 4.80 -0.08
CA PHE A 132 -1.19 5.37 -1.44
C PHE A 132 -2.19 4.68 -2.39
N THR A 133 -2.21 3.35 -2.44
CA THR A 133 -3.13 2.57 -3.30
C THR A 133 -4.61 2.98 -3.22
N PRO A 134 -5.27 3.05 -2.04
CA PRO A 134 -6.66 3.50 -1.96
C PRO A 134 -6.84 5.00 -2.20
N LEU A 135 -5.80 5.83 -2.02
CA LEU A 135 -5.84 7.26 -2.35
C LEU A 135 -5.81 7.50 -3.86
N GLU A 136 -4.95 6.81 -4.60
CA GLU A 136 -4.91 6.86 -6.07
C GLU A 136 -6.20 6.31 -6.69
N ALA A 137 -6.74 5.23 -6.13
CA ALA A 137 -8.02 4.68 -6.56
C ALA A 137 -9.20 5.61 -6.23
N LEU A 138 -9.12 6.40 -5.14
CA LEU A 138 -10.08 7.47 -4.85
C LEU A 138 -9.91 8.64 -5.83
N LEU A 139 -8.67 9.03 -6.12
CA LEU A 139 -8.33 10.08 -7.08
C LEU A 139 -8.87 9.74 -8.49
N SER A 140 -8.71 8.48 -8.92
CA SER A 140 -9.23 8.03 -10.22
C SER A 140 -10.75 7.81 -10.22
N ASP A 141 -11.39 7.48 -9.09
CA ASP A 141 -12.86 7.45 -8.99
C ASP A 141 -13.46 8.86 -9.14
N LEU A 142 -12.77 9.89 -8.60
CA LEU A 142 -13.18 11.29 -8.64
C LEU A 142 -12.91 11.98 -9.98
N PHE A 143 -11.83 11.61 -10.67
CA PHE A 143 -11.37 12.23 -11.91
C PHE A 143 -11.32 11.22 -13.06
N GLN A 144 -12.51 10.80 -13.53
CA GLN A 144 -12.67 9.74 -14.55
C GLN A 144 -12.39 10.22 -15.99
N GLU A 145 -12.58 11.51 -16.28
CA GLU A 145 -12.30 12.10 -17.60
C GLU A 145 -10.78 12.06 -17.89
N PRO A 146 -10.30 11.51 -19.03
CA PRO A 146 -8.88 11.31 -19.33
C PRO A 146 -7.93 12.47 -19.01
N ASP A 147 -8.30 13.70 -19.43
CA ASP A 147 -7.48 14.88 -19.20
C ASP A 147 -7.50 15.36 -17.75
N ASN A 148 -8.62 15.17 -17.03
CA ASN A 148 -8.72 15.52 -15.62
C ASN A 148 -8.02 14.48 -14.75
N CYS A 149 -8.10 13.20 -15.11
CA CYS A 149 -7.35 12.09 -14.49
C CYS A 149 -5.85 12.35 -14.54
N ARG A 150 -5.35 12.71 -15.73
CA ARG A 150 -3.92 13.01 -15.97
C ARG A 150 -3.45 14.27 -15.25
N GLN A 151 -4.30 15.30 -15.15
CA GLN A 151 -4.05 16.47 -14.29
C GLN A 151 -4.09 16.11 -12.80
N ALA A 152 -4.94 15.16 -12.40
CA ALA A 152 -5.03 14.72 -11.02
C ALA A 152 -3.79 13.94 -10.58
N PHE A 153 -3.32 12.98 -11.38
CA PHE A 153 -2.04 12.29 -11.13
C PHE A 153 -0.83 13.23 -11.24
N SER A 154 -0.85 14.24 -12.11
CA SER A 154 0.15 15.33 -12.13
C SER A 154 0.20 16.09 -10.79
N MET A 155 -0.95 16.39 -10.19
CA MET A 155 -1.05 17.03 -8.88
C MET A 155 -0.65 16.10 -7.72
N TYR A 156 -0.94 14.80 -7.84
CA TYR A 156 -0.51 13.75 -6.91
C TYR A 156 1.02 13.66 -6.86
N ALA A 157 1.67 13.53 -8.02
CA ALA A 157 3.13 13.48 -8.14
C ALA A 157 3.83 14.79 -7.71
N PHE A 158 3.19 15.95 -7.94
CA PHE A 158 3.61 17.22 -7.34
C PHE A 158 3.60 17.15 -5.81
N MET A 159 2.53 16.64 -5.21
CA MET A 159 2.39 16.56 -3.74
C MET A 159 3.30 15.52 -3.08
N ILE A 160 3.57 14.39 -3.75
CA ILE A 160 4.65 13.46 -3.35
C ILE A 160 5.99 14.22 -3.40
N SER A 161 6.34 14.80 -4.55
CA SER A 161 7.66 15.43 -4.72
C SER A 161 7.88 16.62 -3.77
N LEU A 162 6.82 17.37 -3.42
CA LEU A 162 6.84 18.42 -2.40
C LEU A 162 6.95 17.85 -0.98
N GLY A 163 6.27 16.74 -0.69
CA GLY A 163 6.36 16.04 0.59
C GLY A 163 7.76 15.50 0.85
N GLY A 164 8.38 14.87 -0.15
CA GLY A 164 9.76 14.40 -0.12
C GLY A 164 10.75 15.55 0.08
N CYS A 165 10.63 16.64 -0.68
CA CYS A 165 11.45 17.86 -0.49
C CYS A 165 11.45 18.36 0.97
N ILE A 166 10.30 18.31 1.64
CA ILE A 166 10.17 18.75 3.04
C ILE A 166 10.67 17.66 4.01
N GLY A 167 10.29 16.40 3.81
CA GLY A 167 10.68 15.28 4.67
C GLY A 167 12.19 14.98 4.66
N TYR A 168 12.90 15.21 3.54
CA TYR A 168 14.36 15.14 3.48
C TYR A 168 15.06 16.40 4.04
N LEU A 169 14.35 17.53 4.17
CA LEU A 169 14.90 18.78 4.73
C LEU A 169 14.71 18.87 6.26
N LEU A 170 13.64 18.30 6.82
CA LEU A 170 13.42 18.18 8.27
C LEU A 170 14.65 17.67 9.04
N PRO A 171 15.35 16.60 8.60
CA PRO A 171 16.60 16.11 9.19
C PRO A 171 17.79 17.07 9.19
N ALA A 172 17.81 18.07 8.30
CA ALA A 172 18.90 19.04 8.21
C ALA A 172 18.74 20.23 9.17
N ILE A 173 17.63 20.28 9.92
CA ILE A 173 17.31 21.34 10.88
C ILE A 173 17.63 20.83 12.30
N ASP A 174 18.40 21.61 13.06
CA ASP A 174 18.59 21.38 14.49
C ASP A 174 17.31 21.78 15.26
N TRP A 175 16.49 20.80 15.58
CA TRP A 175 15.29 20.98 16.40
C TRP A 175 15.62 21.14 17.89
N GLY A 176 16.79 20.70 18.36
CA GLY A 176 17.23 20.82 19.75
C GLY A 176 17.48 22.27 20.17
N GLY A 177 17.99 23.10 19.25
CA GLY A 177 18.09 24.55 19.42
C GLY A 177 16.77 25.33 19.32
N SER A 178 15.64 24.67 19.02
CA SER A 178 14.35 25.35 18.82
C SER A 178 13.63 25.67 20.14
N PHE A 179 12.83 26.74 20.14
CA PHE A 179 12.04 27.16 21.32
C PHE A 179 11.04 26.09 21.81
N LEU A 180 10.72 25.08 21.00
CA LEU A 180 9.78 24.01 21.33
C LEU A 180 10.44 22.82 22.05
N ALA A 181 11.73 22.54 21.81
CA ALA A 181 12.42 21.39 22.40
C ALA A 181 12.39 21.33 23.95
N PRO A 182 12.55 22.44 24.70
CA PRO A 182 12.44 22.43 26.16
C PRO A 182 11.03 22.07 26.67
N TYR A 183 9.98 22.34 25.89
CA TYR A 183 8.59 22.05 26.27
C TYR A 183 8.15 20.64 25.86
N LEU A 184 8.71 20.08 24.78
CA LEU A 184 8.37 18.75 24.27
C LEU A 184 9.33 17.65 24.74
N GLY A 185 10.41 17.99 25.47
CA GLY A 185 11.25 17.04 26.18
C GLY A 185 12.31 16.32 25.34
N GLY A 186 12.60 16.78 24.13
CA GLY A 186 13.59 16.17 23.26
C GLY A 186 13.55 16.67 21.81
N GLN A 187 14.57 16.29 21.03
CA GLN A 187 14.65 16.58 19.59
C GLN A 187 13.64 15.71 18.81
N GLU A 188 13.61 14.41 19.11
CA GLU A 188 12.72 13.43 18.48
C GLU A 188 11.25 13.70 18.79
N THR A 189 10.90 13.92 20.05
CA THR A 189 9.53 14.22 20.48
C THR A 189 9.00 15.49 19.81
N CYS A 190 9.85 16.50 19.62
CA CYS A 190 9.52 17.70 18.87
C CYS A 190 9.23 17.40 17.39
N LEU A 191 10.11 16.65 16.71
CA LEU A 191 9.95 16.27 15.31
C LEU A 191 8.70 15.40 15.08
N PHE A 192 8.54 14.31 15.82
CA PHE A 192 7.41 13.39 15.65
C PHE A 192 6.07 14.07 16.02
N SER A 193 6.06 15.01 16.97
CA SER A 193 4.88 15.84 17.24
C SER A 193 4.56 16.79 16.07
N LEU A 194 5.56 17.42 15.46
CA LEU A 194 5.38 18.26 14.28
C LEU A 194 4.83 17.45 13.09
N LEU A 195 5.39 16.26 12.83
CA LEU A 195 4.88 15.32 11.83
C LEU A 195 3.43 14.92 12.10
N ALA A 196 3.09 14.59 13.35
CA ALA A 196 1.72 14.25 13.76
C ALA A 196 0.74 15.42 13.55
N VAL A 197 1.14 16.66 13.83
CA VAL A 197 0.32 17.86 13.61
C VAL A 197 0.11 18.12 12.10
N ILE A 198 1.16 18.04 11.29
CA ILE A 198 1.08 18.19 9.83
C ILE A 198 0.15 17.12 9.25
N PHE A 199 0.36 15.85 9.62
CA PHE A 199 -0.42 14.73 9.11
C PHE A 199 -1.89 14.78 9.57
N PHE A 200 -2.14 15.12 10.83
CA PHE A 200 -3.50 15.33 11.34
C PHE A 200 -4.22 16.46 10.59
N GLY A 201 -3.53 17.56 10.27
CA GLY A 201 -4.05 18.63 9.42
C GLY A 201 -4.46 18.14 8.02
N CYS A 202 -3.63 17.28 7.40
CA CYS A 202 -3.93 16.68 6.09
C CYS A 202 -5.11 15.69 6.15
N VAL A 203 -5.23 14.91 7.23
CA VAL A 203 -6.38 14.03 7.47
C VAL A 203 -7.66 14.84 7.67
N LEU A 204 -7.63 15.93 8.45
CA LEU A 204 -8.76 16.85 8.61
C LEU A 204 -9.17 17.48 7.26
N ALA A 205 -8.20 17.93 6.45
CA ALA A 205 -8.47 18.47 5.10
C ALA A 205 -9.22 17.45 4.23
N THR A 206 -8.89 16.16 4.35
CA THR A 206 -9.54 15.06 3.65
C THR A 206 -10.97 14.80 4.16
N LEU A 207 -11.22 14.96 5.47
CA LEU A 207 -12.57 14.85 6.03
C LEU A 207 -13.52 15.96 5.52
N PHE A 208 -12.99 17.15 5.20
CA PHE A 208 -13.77 18.22 4.56
C PHE A 208 -14.09 17.96 3.08
N VAL A 209 -13.55 16.91 2.45
CA VAL A 209 -13.95 16.48 1.11
C VAL A 209 -15.30 15.76 1.20
N THR A 210 -16.40 16.53 1.18
CA THR A 210 -17.74 15.98 0.97
C THR A 210 -17.87 15.51 -0.48
N GLU A 211 -17.91 14.20 -0.71
CA GLU A 211 -18.50 13.68 -1.94
C GLU A 211 -20.02 13.83 -1.84
N GLU A 212 -20.65 14.32 -2.90
CA GLU A 212 -22.07 14.11 -3.12
C GLU A 212 -22.27 12.62 -3.40
N ALA A 213 -23.22 11.97 -2.71
CA ALA A 213 -23.43 10.54 -2.87
C ALA A 213 -23.76 10.22 -4.34
N ALA A 214 -23.07 9.25 -4.93
CA ALA A 214 -23.16 8.90 -6.35
C ALA A 214 -24.54 8.32 -6.72
N THR A 215 -25.53 9.21 -6.84
CA THR A 215 -26.96 8.91 -7.01
C THR A 215 -27.34 9.03 -8.48
N GLN A 216 -26.50 8.48 -9.36
CA GLN A 216 -26.62 8.68 -10.81
C GLN A 216 -26.04 7.51 -11.63
N ALA A 217 -26.47 6.29 -11.30
CA ALA A 217 -26.16 5.07 -12.07
C ALA A 217 -27.39 4.16 -12.31
N ASP A 218 -28.34 4.11 -11.37
CA ASP A 218 -29.50 3.18 -11.41
C ASP A 218 -30.86 3.87 -11.68
N VAL A 219 -30.89 4.98 -12.43
CA VAL A 219 -32.13 5.69 -12.79
C VAL A 219 -32.54 5.43 -14.26
N LEU A 220 -32.64 4.15 -14.63
CA LEU A 220 -33.45 3.74 -15.78
C LEU A 220 -33.90 2.27 -15.73
N ASP A 221 -34.67 1.88 -14.70
CA ASP A 221 -35.68 0.82 -14.91
C ASP A 221 -36.92 0.99 -14.01
N GLY A 222 -38.01 0.31 -14.37
CA GLY A 222 -39.38 0.62 -13.91
C GLY A 222 -39.78 0.16 -12.49
N PRO A 223 -40.89 0.68 -11.93
CA PRO A 223 -41.24 0.51 -10.51
C PRO A 223 -42.17 -0.68 -10.22
N ALA A 224 -41.91 -1.41 -9.12
CA ALA A 224 -42.95 -2.16 -8.40
C ALA A 224 -42.60 -2.43 -6.91
N LEU A 225 -43.59 -2.18 -6.05
CA LEU A 225 -43.88 -2.80 -4.75
C LEU A 225 -42.83 -2.82 -3.61
N LYS A 226 -43.20 -2.16 -2.50
CA LYS A 226 -42.70 -2.45 -1.15
C LYS A 226 -43.28 -3.79 -0.67
N ASP A 227 -42.57 -4.51 0.21
CA ASP A 227 -43.01 -4.76 1.60
C ASP A 227 -42.10 -5.76 2.34
N ALA A 228 -41.34 -5.29 3.33
CA ALA A 228 -40.68 -6.11 4.35
C ALA A 228 -40.38 -5.25 5.60
N PRO A 229 -40.64 -5.74 6.83
CA PRO A 229 -40.40 -4.97 8.07
C PRO A 229 -38.93 -5.00 8.52
N PRO A 230 -38.47 -4.00 9.31
CA PRO A 230 -37.10 -3.93 9.78
C PRO A 230 -36.78 -5.02 10.81
N LYS A 231 -35.60 -5.64 10.71
CA LYS A 231 -35.04 -6.53 11.74
C LYS A 231 -34.12 -5.73 12.69
N PRO A 232 -34.13 -6.04 14.00
CA PRO A 232 -33.41 -5.24 15.00
C PRO A 232 -31.89 -5.50 14.99
N SER A 233 -31.13 -4.49 15.42
CA SER A 233 -29.72 -4.63 15.76
C SER A 233 -29.53 -5.36 17.11
N PRO A 234 -28.46 -6.17 17.26
CA PRO A 234 -28.07 -6.69 18.57
C PRO A 234 -27.44 -5.58 19.42
N PRO A 235 -27.59 -5.62 20.76
CA PRO A 235 -27.03 -4.60 21.65
C PRO A 235 -25.50 -4.75 21.79
N ALA A 236 -24.82 -3.62 21.98
CA ALA A 236 -23.45 -3.63 22.48
C ALA A 236 -23.44 -4.10 23.95
N CYS A 237 -22.58 -5.07 24.30
CA CYS A 237 -22.39 -5.50 25.67
C CYS A 237 -20.89 -5.73 25.95
N CYS A 238 -20.32 -4.91 26.81
CA CYS A 238 -18.93 -5.06 27.26
C CYS A 238 -18.82 -6.17 28.31
N SER A 239 -17.81 -7.03 28.20
CA SER A 239 -17.50 -8.05 29.23
C SER A 239 -16.01 -8.41 29.21
N CYS A 240 -15.18 -7.48 29.69
CA CYS A 240 -13.72 -7.64 29.76
C CYS A 240 -13.32 -8.55 30.96
N GLN A 241 -13.34 -9.86 30.75
CA GLN A 241 -12.76 -10.84 31.69
C GLN A 241 -11.25 -11.00 31.42
N LEU A 242 -10.42 -10.39 32.27
CA LEU A 242 -8.96 -10.39 32.14
C LEU A 242 -8.34 -11.63 32.82
N SER A 243 -7.89 -12.62 32.04
CA SER A 243 -7.25 -13.84 32.56
C SER A 243 -5.79 -13.99 32.09
N ARG A 244 -4.89 -14.33 33.03
CA ARG A 244 -3.44 -14.48 32.80
C ARG A 244 -3.08 -15.88 32.27
N SER A 245 -2.43 -15.97 31.10
CA SER A 245 -1.77 -17.20 30.61
C SER A 245 -0.82 -16.93 29.42
N SER A 246 0.15 -16.04 29.62
CA SER A 246 0.78 -15.23 28.56
C SER A 246 1.87 -15.88 27.68
N CYS A 247 2.10 -17.21 27.73
CA CYS A 247 3.16 -17.86 26.93
C CYS A 247 2.60 -18.79 25.83
N LEU A 248 1.96 -19.90 26.22
CA LEU A 248 1.44 -20.90 25.26
C LEU A 248 0.35 -20.34 24.33
N LEU A 249 -0.39 -19.32 24.78
CA LEU A 249 -1.41 -18.65 23.97
C LEU A 249 -0.78 -17.80 22.84
N GLN A 250 0.42 -17.26 23.04
CA GLN A 250 1.12 -16.43 22.06
C GLN A 250 1.67 -17.28 20.91
N ALA A 251 2.26 -18.44 21.23
CA ALA A 251 2.67 -19.42 20.22
C ALA A 251 1.50 -19.91 19.36
N ARG A 252 0.33 -20.19 19.97
CA ARG A 252 -0.89 -20.54 19.22
C ARG A 252 -1.37 -19.39 18.32
N ARG A 253 -1.38 -18.14 18.81
CA ARG A 253 -1.74 -16.95 18.00
C ARG A 253 -0.82 -16.77 16.80
N VAL A 254 0.50 -16.90 16.98
CA VAL A 254 1.49 -16.80 15.88
C VAL A 254 1.32 -17.95 14.88
N MET A 255 1.13 -19.18 15.33
CA MET A 255 0.88 -20.34 14.46
C MET A 255 -0.44 -20.22 13.68
N GLN A 256 -1.48 -19.64 14.29
CA GLN A 256 -2.77 -19.38 13.65
C GLN A 256 -2.71 -18.19 12.69
N ALA A 257 -1.91 -17.16 12.97
CA ALA A 257 -1.60 -16.08 12.04
C ALA A 257 -0.78 -16.58 10.83
N LEU A 258 0.24 -17.41 11.04
CA LEU A 258 0.99 -18.07 9.96
C LEU A 258 0.08 -18.95 9.09
N ARG A 259 -0.80 -19.75 9.71
CA ARG A 259 -1.80 -20.56 8.98
C ARG A 259 -2.77 -19.69 8.16
N ASN A 260 -3.14 -18.51 8.65
CA ASN A 260 -3.93 -17.54 7.88
C ASN A 260 -3.09 -16.89 6.75
N LEU A 261 -1.80 -16.63 6.97
CA LEU A 261 -0.89 -16.15 5.92
C LEU A 261 -0.78 -17.18 4.78
N CYS A 262 -0.68 -18.46 5.11
CA CYS A 262 -0.70 -19.56 4.13
C CYS A 262 -2.01 -19.68 3.34
N THR A 263 -3.15 -19.18 3.84
CA THR A 263 -4.40 -19.11 3.07
C THR A 263 -4.57 -17.82 2.27
N LEU A 264 -3.74 -16.79 2.51
CA LEU A 264 -3.63 -15.61 1.66
C LEU A 264 -2.81 -15.88 0.39
N VAL A 265 -1.75 -16.70 0.46
CA VAL A 265 -0.93 -17.09 -0.70
C VAL A 265 -1.76 -17.60 -1.91
N PRO A 266 -2.68 -18.58 -1.79
CA PRO A 266 -3.50 -19.03 -2.91
C PRO A 266 -4.50 -17.96 -3.40
N ARG A 267 -4.94 -17.02 -2.53
CA ARG A 267 -5.77 -15.87 -2.96
C ARG A 267 -4.94 -14.89 -3.81
N LEU A 268 -3.76 -14.51 -3.35
CA LEU A 268 -2.81 -13.65 -4.08
C LEU A 268 -2.41 -14.26 -5.43
N HIS A 269 -2.10 -15.56 -5.45
CA HIS A 269 -1.82 -16.30 -6.68
C HIS A 269 -3.02 -16.28 -7.65
N SER A 270 -4.25 -16.48 -7.15
CA SER A 270 -5.47 -16.40 -7.98
C SER A 270 -5.71 -15.00 -8.56
N LEU A 271 -5.48 -13.94 -7.78
CA LEU A 271 -5.55 -12.55 -8.24
C LEU A 271 -4.53 -12.27 -9.36
N TYR A 272 -3.28 -12.69 -9.16
CA TYR A 272 -2.19 -12.49 -10.14
C TYR A 272 -2.40 -13.31 -11.43
N CYS A 273 -2.89 -14.55 -11.32
CA CYS A 273 -3.23 -15.38 -12.48
C CYS A 273 -4.39 -14.84 -13.33
N ARG A 274 -5.21 -13.93 -12.79
CA ARG A 274 -6.34 -13.29 -13.49
C ARG A 274 -5.99 -11.94 -14.13
N ILE A 275 -4.74 -11.47 -14.07
CA ILE A 275 -4.36 -10.16 -14.62
C ILE A 275 -4.48 -10.13 -16.16
N PRO A 276 -5.23 -9.16 -16.74
CA PRO A 276 -5.30 -8.96 -18.20
C PRO A 276 -3.93 -8.79 -18.87
N LYS A 277 -3.79 -9.28 -20.11
CA LYS A 277 -2.52 -9.20 -20.86
C LYS A 277 -1.95 -7.78 -20.99
N VAL A 278 -2.83 -6.77 -21.04
CA VAL A 278 -2.48 -5.34 -21.15
C VAL A 278 -1.86 -4.85 -19.83
N ILE A 279 -2.57 -4.99 -18.71
CA ILE A 279 -2.12 -4.60 -17.38
C ILE A 279 -0.83 -5.34 -16.99
N ARG A 280 -0.72 -6.64 -17.34
CA ARG A 280 0.50 -7.41 -17.08
C ARG A 280 1.74 -6.91 -17.85
N ARG A 281 1.56 -6.26 -19.01
CA ARG A 281 2.68 -5.63 -19.74
C ARG A 281 3.10 -4.33 -19.09
N LEU A 282 2.14 -3.52 -18.65
CA LEU A 282 2.41 -2.31 -17.88
C LEU A 282 3.16 -2.69 -16.59
N PHE A 283 2.66 -3.64 -15.80
CA PHE A 283 3.31 -4.16 -14.60
C PHE A 283 4.80 -4.54 -14.79
N VAL A 284 5.15 -5.25 -15.88
CA VAL A 284 6.55 -5.64 -16.11
C VAL A 284 7.42 -4.45 -16.55
N ALA A 285 6.91 -3.55 -17.38
CA ALA A 285 7.63 -2.31 -17.74
C ALA A 285 7.85 -1.42 -16.50
N GLU A 286 6.84 -1.35 -15.64
CA GLU A 286 6.83 -0.55 -14.42
C GLU A 286 7.78 -1.12 -13.37
N LEU A 287 7.74 -2.43 -13.14
CA LEU A 287 8.69 -3.15 -12.28
C LEU A 287 10.14 -2.91 -12.72
N CYS A 288 10.44 -3.02 -14.01
CA CYS A 288 11.79 -2.79 -14.52
C CYS A 288 12.22 -1.31 -14.38
N SER A 289 11.31 -0.38 -14.66
CA SER A 289 11.60 1.07 -14.59
C SER A 289 11.85 1.53 -13.16
N TRP A 290 10.99 1.13 -12.21
CA TRP A 290 11.22 1.42 -10.80
C TRP A 290 12.39 0.63 -10.22
N MET A 291 12.68 -0.60 -10.65
CA MET A 291 13.83 -1.36 -10.13
C MET A 291 15.16 -0.72 -10.55
N ALA A 292 15.22 -0.14 -11.75
CA ALA A 292 16.33 0.71 -12.17
C ALA A 292 16.44 1.97 -11.30
N LEU A 293 15.33 2.69 -11.10
CA LEU A 293 15.29 3.94 -10.33
C LEU A 293 15.55 3.73 -8.82
N MET A 294 15.05 2.66 -8.22
CA MET A 294 15.26 2.31 -6.81
C MET A 294 16.67 1.81 -6.53
N THR A 295 17.30 1.11 -7.48
CA THR A 295 18.75 0.79 -7.40
C THR A 295 19.60 2.07 -7.36
N PHE A 296 19.13 3.16 -7.98
CA PHE A 296 19.72 4.48 -7.79
C PHE A 296 19.32 5.09 -6.43
N MET A 297 18.02 5.25 -6.12
CA MET A 297 17.54 5.90 -4.89
C MET A 297 18.17 5.34 -3.61
N LEU A 298 18.26 4.01 -3.49
CA LEU A 298 18.71 3.31 -2.27
C LEU A 298 20.22 3.36 -2.04
N PHE A 299 21.02 3.57 -3.09
CA PHE A 299 22.48 3.42 -3.04
C PHE A 299 23.26 4.62 -3.61
N TYR A 300 22.58 5.66 -4.06
CA TYR A 300 23.21 6.89 -4.58
C TYR A 300 23.99 7.65 -3.50
N THR A 301 23.48 7.72 -2.26
CA THR A 301 24.20 8.33 -1.13
C THR A 301 25.51 7.63 -0.82
N ASP A 302 25.52 6.29 -0.83
CA ASP A 302 26.71 5.46 -0.60
C ASP A 302 27.70 5.61 -1.76
N PHE A 303 27.21 5.65 -3.00
CA PHE A 303 28.02 5.91 -4.19
C PHE A 303 28.72 7.28 -4.14
N VAL A 304 28.06 8.34 -3.65
CA VAL A 304 28.72 9.65 -3.45
C VAL A 304 29.68 9.60 -2.27
N GLY A 305 29.27 9.04 -1.12
CA GLY A 305 30.06 8.94 0.11
C GLY A 305 31.38 8.18 -0.03
N GLU A 306 31.32 6.96 -0.58
CA GLU A 306 32.50 6.09 -0.75
C GLU A 306 33.16 6.30 -2.13
N GLY A 307 32.36 6.45 -3.19
CA GLY A 307 32.87 6.48 -4.58
C GLY A 307 33.47 7.81 -5.00
N LEU A 308 32.89 8.95 -4.59
CA LEU A 308 33.37 10.28 -4.96
C LEU A 308 34.14 10.99 -3.83
N TYR A 309 33.71 10.85 -2.58
CA TYR A 309 34.36 11.49 -1.42
C TYR A 309 35.46 10.63 -0.76
N HIS A 310 35.59 9.36 -1.19
CA HIS A 310 36.52 8.37 -0.64
C HIS A 310 36.40 8.19 0.88
N GLY A 311 35.18 8.40 1.40
CA GLY A 311 34.84 8.14 2.78
C GLY A 311 34.69 6.64 3.06
N VAL A 312 34.89 6.25 4.32
CA VAL A 312 34.78 4.85 4.76
C VAL A 312 33.58 4.74 5.72
N PRO A 313 32.48 4.05 5.34
CA PRO A 313 31.27 3.97 6.17
C PRO A 313 31.54 3.43 7.57
N ARG A 314 32.42 2.42 7.68
CA ARG A 314 32.80 1.73 8.93
C ARG A 314 33.90 2.40 9.74
N ALA A 315 34.36 3.60 9.34
CA ALA A 315 35.34 4.33 10.13
C ALA A 315 34.70 4.93 11.39
N LYS A 316 35.47 5.05 12.48
CA LYS A 316 34.95 5.53 13.77
C LYS A 316 34.47 6.99 13.66
N PRO A 317 33.37 7.36 14.36
CA PRO A 317 32.95 8.77 14.46
C PRO A 317 34.09 9.69 14.86
N GLY A 318 34.16 10.87 14.24
CA GLY A 318 35.23 11.85 14.48
C GLY A 318 36.55 11.60 13.74
N THR A 319 36.69 10.50 12.99
CA THR A 319 37.85 10.31 12.08
C THR A 319 37.60 10.98 10.73
N ASP A 320 38.67 11.47 10.07
CA ASP A 320 38.55 12.15 8.77
C ASP A 320 37.92 11.25 7.69
N ALA A 321 38.26 9.96 7.67
CA ALA A 321 37.67 8.98 6.76
C ALA A 321 36.15 8.80 6.96
N ARG A 322 35.64 8.94 8.20
CA ARG A 322 34.20 8.95 8.47
C ARG A 322 33.58 10.30 8.09
N ARG A 323 34.26 11.41 8.41
CA ARG A 323 33.82 12.78 8.05
C ARG A 323 33.67 12.97 6.53
N HIS A 324 34.56 12.40 5.74
CA HIS A 324 34.46 12.35 4.27
C HIS A 324 33.20 11.62 3.80
N TYR A 325 32.87 10.49 4.45
CA TYR A 325 31.66 9.74 4.15
C TYR A 325 30.40 10.55 4.51
N ASP A 326 30.36 11.15 5.70
CA ASP A 326 29.23 11.97 6.15
C ASP A 326 29.00 13.20 5.25
N GLU A 327 30.07 13.85 4.79
CA GLU A 327 30.01 14.95 3.82
C GLU A 327 29.50 14.48 2.43
N GLY A 328 29.98 13.35 1.93
CA GLY A 328 29.52 12.78 0.67
C GLY A 328 28.07 12.30 0.74
N VAL A 329 27.63 11.72 1.86
CA VAL A 329 26.21 11.39 2.11
C VAL A 329 25.36 12.65 2.12
N ARG A 330 25.80 13.74 2.78
CA ARG A 330 25.11 15.04 2.74
C ARG A 330 24.94 15.58 1.32
N MET A 331 25.96 15.44 0.48
CA MET A 331 25.91 15.82 -0.94
C MET A 331 25.07 14.86 -1.80
N GLY A 332 24.97 13.58 -1.40
CA GLY A 332 24.00 12.63 -1.90
C GLY A 332 22.56 13.08 -1.61
N SER A 333 22.24 13.40 -0.35
CA SER A 333 20.93 13.91 0.05
C SER A 333 20.55 15.21 -0.68
N LEU A 334 21.52 16.10 -0.95
CA LEU A 334 21.31 17.27 -1.80
C LEU A 334 20.91 16.89 -3.24
N GLY A 335 21.50 15.83 -3.81
CA GLY A 335 21.12 15.31 -5.12
C GLY A 335 19.69 14.76 -5.16
N LEU A 336 19.28 14.02 -4.12
CA LEU A 336 17.90 13.52 -3.97
C LEU A 336 16.90 14.66 -3.75
N PHE A 337 17.25 15.70 -2.99
CA PHE A 337 16.45 16.92 -2.87
C PHE A 337 16.27 17.62 -4.23
N LEU A 338 17.35 17.79 -5.00
CA LEU A 338 17.30 18.39 -6.34
C LEU A 338 16.53 17.54 -7.35
N GLN A 339 16.51 16.21 -7.17
CA GLN A 339 15.66 15.29 -7.92
C GLN A 339 14.18 15.52 -7.61
N CYS A 340 13.80 15.68 -6.34
CA CYS A 340 12.43 16.05 -5.94
C CYS A 340 12.04 17.43 -6.49
N VAL A 341 12.92 18.44 -6.44
CA VAL A 341 12.69 19.76 -7.07
C VAL A 341 12.50 19.65 -8.59
N THR A 342 13.28 18.80 -9.25
CA THR A 342 13.16 18.54 -10.69
C THR A 342 11.86 17.80 -11.02
N SER A 343 11.43 16.87 -10.16
CA SER A 343 10.13 16.18 -10.25
C SER A 343 8.94 17.13 -10.06
N ILE A 344 9.04 18.10 -9.14
CA ILE A 344 8.06 19.20 -9.00
C ILE A 344 7.95 20.00 -10.32
N PHE A 345 9.08 20.34 -10.95
CA PHE A 345 9.05 21.03 -12.24
C PHE A 345 8.34 20.17 -13.31
N PHE A 346 8.80 18.93 -13.53
CA PHE A 346 8.25 18.06 -14.57
C PHE A 346 6.79 17.67 -14.34
N SER A 347 6.34 17.47 -13.09
CA SER A 347 4.94 17.13 -12.81
C SER A 347 3.99 18.27 -13.18
N THR A 348 4.37 19.55 -12.98
CA THR A 348 3.55 20.71 -13.38
C THR A 348 3.45 20.90 -14.90
N ILE A 349 4.48 20.52 -15.67
CA ILE A 349 4.45 20.60 -17.14
C ILE A 349 3.99 19.31 -17.83
N MET A 350 3.82 18.21 -17.10
CA MET A 350 3.46 16.89 -17.63
C MET A 350 2.16 16.94 -18.46
N ASP A 351 1.17 17.74 -18.05
CA ASP A 351 -0.07 17.91 -18.83
C ASP A 351 0.22 18.45 -20.25
N ARG A 352 1.10 19.45 -20.35
CA ARG A 352 1.50 20.09 -21.61
C ARG A 352 2.39 19.19 -22.45
N MET A 353 3.37 18.52 -21.83
CA MET A 353 4.26 17.58 -22.52
C MET A 353 3.47 16.45 -23.19
N VAL A 354 2.54 15.83 -22.47
CA VAL A 354 1.72 14.75 -23.03
C VAL A 354 0.72 15.27 -24.08
N LYS A 355 0.19 16.50 -23.95
CA LYS A 355 -0.65 17.12 -24.99
C LYS A 355 0.13 17.48 -26.27
N GLN A 356 1.43 17.77 -26.17
CA GLN A 356 2.27 18.14 -27.34
C GLN A 356 2.94 16.93 -28.01
N PHE A 357 3.43 15.96 -27.23
CA PHE A 357 4.23 14.84 -27.73
C PHE A 357 3.52 13.48 -27.64
N GLY A 358 2.39 13.39 -26.92
CA GLY A 358 1.67 12.14 -26.67
C GLY A 358 2.26 11.30 -25.52
N THR A 359 1.39 10.59 -24.79
CA THR A 359 1.73 9.79 -23.59
C THR A 359 2.90 8.83 -23.85
N ARG A 360 2.86 8.17 -25.01
CA ARG A 360 3.88 7.21 -25.47
C ARG A 360 5.27 7.83 -25.58
N ALA A 361 5.38 9.01 -26.18
CA ALA A 361 6.68 9.65 -26.41
C ALA A 361 7.28 10.12 -25.08
N VAL A 362 6.46 10.69 -24.19
CA VAL A 362 6.93 11.18 -22.88
C VAL A 362 7.39 10.03 -21.98
N TYR A 363 6.65 8.92 -21.91
CA TYR A 363 7.05 7.74 -21.12
C TYR A 363 8.31 7.06 -21.68
N LEU A 364 8.40 6.88 -23.01
CA LEU A 364 9.60 6.30 -23.62
C LEU A 364 10.81 7.23 -23.45
N ALA A 365 10.65 8.54 -23.57
CA ALA A 365 11.71 9.51 -23.31
C ALA A 365 12.20 9.45 -21.85
N SER A 366 11.29 9.37 -20.86
CA SER A 366 11.67 9.34 -19.45
C SER A 366 12.36 8.03 -19.04
N VAL A 367 11.95 6.88 -19.60
CA VAL A 367 12.59 5.58 -19.36
C VAL A 367 13.93 5.47 -20.09
N VAL A 368 14.09 6.08 -21.26
CA VAL A 368 15.39 6.17 -21.97
C VAL A 368 16.35 7.15 -21.30
N PHE A 369 15.84 8.24 -20.71
CA PHE A 369 16.65 9.26 -20.06
C PHE A 369 17.39 8.73 -18.82
N PHE A 370 16.73 7.89 -18.00
CA PHE A 370 17.31 7.37 -16.77
C PHE A 370 18.66 6.63 -16.93
N PRO A 371 18.78 5.58 -17.78
CA PRO A 371 20.06 4.89 -17.95
C PRO A 371 21.14 5.77 -18.58
N VAL A 372 20.78 6.82 -19.34
CA VAL A 372 21.76 7.82 -19.81
C VAL A 372 22.30 8.64 -18.64
N ALA A 373 21.44 9.13 -17.75
CA ALA A 373 21.86 9.85 -16.55
C ALA A 373 22.69 8.96 -15.61
N ALA A 374 22.27 7.71 -15.38
CA ALA A 374 23.02 6.73 -14.58
C ALA A 374 24.39 6.39 -15.20
N PHE A 375 24.47 6.26 -16.53
CA PHE A 375 25.74 6.03 -17.23
C PHE A 375 26.69 7.24 -17.16
N VAL A 376 26.16 8.47 -17.26
CA VAL A 376 26.96 9.69 -17.02
C VAL A 376 27.49 9.70 -15.58
N MET A 377 26.69 9.31 -14.58
CA MET A 377 27.15 9.16 -13.19
C MET A 377 28.26 8.11 -13.04
N CYS A 378 28.17 6.97 -13.73
CA CYS A 378 29.21 5.92 -13.71
C CYS A 378 30.58 6.41 -14.20
N LEU A 379 30.61 7.34 -15.16
CA LEU A 379 31.83 7.84 -15.79
C LEU A 379 32.38 9.13 -15.15
N SER A 380 31.67 9.72 -14.18
CA SER A 380 31.94 11.08 -13.69
C SER A 380 32.52 11.08 -12.28
N HIS A 381 33.82 11.38 -12.17
CA HIS A 381 34.46 11.67 -10.87
C HIS A 381 34.14 13.07 -10.31
N SER A 382 33.42 13.92 -11.06
CA SER A 382 33.03 15.26 -10.61
C SER A 382 31.69 15.23 -9.87
N VAL A 383 31.70 15.63 -8.60
CA VAL A 383 30.50 15.78 -7.76
C VAL A 383 29.43 16.61 -8.47
N ILE A 384 29.81 17.72 -9.12
CA ILE A 384 28.87 18.60 -9.81
C ILE A 384 28.14 17.87 -10.95
N ILE A 385 28.86 17.09 -11.76
CA ILE A 385 28.25 16.35 -12.88
C ILE A 385 27.34 15.23 -12.35
N VAL A 386 27.77 14.54 -11.29
CA VAL A 386 26.97 13.50 -10.63
C VAL A 386 25.70 14.08 -10.01
N THR A 387 25.78 15.16 -9.24
CA THR A 387 24.62 15.82 -8.61
C THR A 387 23.64 16.40 -9.65
N ILE A 388 24.13 16.98 -10.76
CA ILE A 388 23.25 17.43 -11.86
C ILE A 388 22.56 16.23 -12.54
N SER A 389 23.29 15.15 -12.80
CA SER A 389 22.73 13.94 -13.42
C SER A 389 21.69 13.28 -12.51
N ALA A 390 21.94 13.23 -11.20
CA ALA A 390 21.02 12.76 -10.17
C ALA A 390 19.74 13.61 -10.15
N ALA A 391 19.86 14.94 -10.10
CA ALA A 391 18.72 15.86 -10.14
C ALA A 391 17.82 15.62 -11.38
N LEU A 392 18.43 15.44 -12.56
CA LEU A 392 17.71 15.22 -13.80
C LEU A 392 16.91 13.89 -13.84
N THR A 393 17.23 12.89 -12.99
CA THR A 393 16.39 11.69 -12.83
C THR A 393 14.98 12.00 -12.29
N GLY A 394 14.76 13.21 -11.77
CA GLY A 394 13.43 13.71 -11.37
C GLY A 394 12.42 13.72 -12.52
N PHE A 395 12.87 13.81 -13.77
CA PHE A 395 11.99 13.61 -14.94
C PHE A 395 11.39 12.19 -14.93
N THR A 396 12.24 11.17 -14.80
CA THR A 396 11.82 9.75 -14.73
C THR A 396 10.92 9.50 -13.51
N PHE A 397 11.30 10.01 -12.33
CA PHE A 397 10.50 9.89 -11.10
C PHE A 397 9.07 10.45 -11.28
N SER A 398 8.94 11.67 -11.83
CA SER A 398 7.62 12.26 -12.11
C SER A 398 6.83 11.49 -13.17
N ALA A 399 7.49 10.96 -14.21
CA ALA A 399 6.83 10.27 -15.30
C ALA A 399 6.26 8.91 -14.87
N LEU A 400 6.97 8.17 -14.01
CA LEU A 400 6.51 6.89 -13.45
C LEU A 400 5.37 7.07 -12.44
N GLN A 401 5.32 8.18 -11.68
CA GLN A 401 4.18 8.47 -10.79
C GLN A 401 2.90 8.88 -11.55
N ILE A 402 3.01 9.43 -12.78
CA ILE A 402 1.86 10.01 -13.49
C ILE A 402 1.33 9.09 -14.58
N LEU A 403 2.19 8.65 -15.50
CA LEU A 403 1.74 8.07 -16.78
C LEU A 403 1.20 6.63 -16.66
N PRO A 404 1.81 5.71 -15.87
CA PRO A 404 1.32 4.35 -15.65
C PRO A 404 -0.04 4.33 -14.96
N TYR A 405 -0.21 5.13 -13.91
CA TYR A 405 -1.44 5.23 -13.14
C TYR A 405 -2.58 5.86 -13.95
N THR A 406 -2.29 6.93 -14.71
CA THR A 406 -3.22 7.47 -15.72
C THR A 406 -3.59 6.39 -16.75
N LEU A 407 -2.63 5.62 -17.25
CA LEU A 407 -2.87 4.60 -18.28
C LEU A 407 -3.66 3.39 -17.77
N ALA A 408 -3.46 3.00 -16.51
CA ALA A 408 -4.29 1.99 -15.84
C ALA A 408 -5.74 2.47 -15.68
N SER A 409 -5.95 3.75 -15.34
CA SER A 409 -7.28 4.36 -15.33
C SER A 409 -7.94 4.32 -16.72
N LEU A 410 -7.19 4.65 -17.80
CA LEU A 410 -7.70 4.55 -19.18
C LEU A 410 -8.09 3.12 -19.57
N TYR A 411 -7.28 2.10 -19.22
CA TYR A 411 -7.65 0.69 -19.44
C TYR A 411 -8.91 0.29 -18.67
N HIS A 412 -9.12 0.87 -17.48
CA HIS A 412 -10.27 0.59 -16.62
C HIS A 412 -11.54 1.33 -17.05
N HIS A 413 -11.41 2.51 -17.64
CA HIS A 413 -12.51 3.26 -18.26
C HIS A 413 -12.98 2.56 -19.54
N GLU A 414 -12.07 2.22 -20.45
CA GLU A 414 -12.39 1.56 -21.72
C GLU A 414 -12.36 0.02 -21.66
N LYS A 415 -13.02 -0.58 -20.65
CA LYS A 415 -13.02 -2.04 -20.44
C LYS A 415 -13.40 -2.85 -21.69
N GLN A 416 -14.36 -2.37 -22.48
CA GLN A 416 -14.80 -3.07 -23.69
C GLN A 416 -13.72 -3.14 -24.79
N VAL A 417 -12.76 -2.21 -24.80
CA VAL A 417 -11.68 -2.15 -25.79
C VAL A 417 -10.44 -2.92 -25.29
N PHE A 418 -9.95 -2.60 -24.09
CA PHE A 418 -8.69 -3.19 -23.59
C PHE A 418 -8.88 -4.55 -22.88
N LEU A 419 -10.08 -4.83 -22.35
CA LEU A 419 -10.36 -6.01 -21.52
C LEU A 419 -11.36 -7.01 -22.17
N HIS A 420 -11.63 -6.92 -23.47
CA HIS A 420 -12.60 -7.79 -24.16
C HIS A 420 -12.38 -9.30 -23.92
N LYS A 421 -11.12 -9.77 -23.94
CA LYS A 421 -10.76 -11.18 -23.67
C LYS A 421 -10.80 -11.58 -22.19
N TYR A 422 -11.02 -10.62 -21.28
CA TYR A 422 -11.30 -10.87 -19.86
C TYR A 422 -12.79 -11.18 -19.67
N LYS A 423 -13.69 -10.32 -20.18
CA LYS A 423 -15.14 -10.52 -20.11
C LYS A 423 -15.58 -11.88 -20.70
N SER A 424 -15.09 -12.21 -21.90
CA SER A 424 -15.41 -13.50 -22.54
C SER A 424 -14.91 -14.71 -21.74
N LYS A 425 -13.84 -14.57 -20.95
CA LYS A 425 -13.33 -15.64 -20.10
C LYS A 425 -14.10 -15.74 -18.79
N GLU A 426 -14.52 -14.64 -18.18
CA GLU A 426 -15.43 -14.68 -17.02
C GLU A 426 -16.79 -15.27 -17.41
N GLU A 427 -17.32 -14.91 -18.58
CA GLU A 427 -18.53 -15.53 -19.15
C GLU A 427 -18.33 -17.04 -19.39
N GLU A 428 -17.18 -17.46 -19.91
CA GLU A 428 -16.89 -18.89 -20.13
C GLU A 428 -16.66 -19.66 -18.81
N ASP A 429 -15.92 -19.10 -17.86
CA ASP A 429 -15.67 -19.73 -16.55
C ASP A 429 -16.96 -19.77 -15.70
N ALA A 430 -17.82 -18.74 -15.76
CA ALA A 430 -19.15 -18.75 -15.15
C ALA A 430 -20.09 -19.76 -15.83
N ALA A 431 -20.09 -19.85 -17.16
CA ALA A 431 -20.83 -20.88 -17.89
C ALA A 431 -20.35 -22.29 -17.52
N ARG A 432 -19.03 -22.51 -17.39
CA ARG A 432 -18.43 -23.77 -16.91
C ARG A 432 -18.82 -24.08 -15.47
N LEU A 433 -18.91 -23.08 -14.59
CA LEU A 433 -19.35 -23.24 -13.20
C LEU A 433 -20.84 -23.61 -13.12
N ASN A 434 -21.70 -22.92 -13.87
CA ASN A 434 -23.12 -23.25 -14.00
C ASN A 434 -23.32 -24.65 -14.60
N LYS A 435 -22.50 -25.06 -15.58
CA LYS A 435 -22.54 -26.42 -16.15
C LYS A 435 -22.17 -27.50 -15.12
N LYS A 436 -21.21 -27.22 -14.22
CA LYS A 436 -20.89 -28.12 -13.08
C LYS A 436 -22.01 -28.16 -12.04
N SER A 437 -22.63 -27.02 -11.72
CA SER A 437 -23.80 -26.95 -10.83
C SER A 437 -24.97 -27.77 -11.37
N ALA A 438 -25.30 -27.61 -12.66
CA ALA A 438 -26.33 -28.38 -13.35
C ALA A 438 -26.01 -29.90 -13.38
N PHE A 439 -24.76 -30.28 -13.66
CA PHE A 439 -24.34 -31.69 -13.67
C PHE A 439 -24.45 -32.33 -12.27
N SER A 440 -24.13 -31.58 -11.21
CA SER A 440 -24.30 -32.03 -9.82
C SER A 440 -25.78 -32.25 -9.47
N LYS A 441 -26.68 -31.36 -9.91
CA LYS A 441 -28.15 -31.55 -9.76
C LYS A 441 -28.69 -32.73 -10.56
N GLY A 442 -28.08 -33.06 -11.71
CA GLY A 442 -28.47 -34.22 -12.53
C GLY A 442 -28.19 -35.57 -11.87
N LEU A 443 -27.16 -35.67 -11.03
CA LEU A 443 -26.73 -36.96 -10.44
C LEU A 443 -27.55 -37.39 -9.21
N LEU A 444 -28.41 -36.52 -8.68
CA LEU A 444 -29.22 -36.76 -7.47
C LEU A 444 -30.69 -37.15 -7.75
N SER A 445 -31.07 -37.32 -9.01
CA SER A 445 -32.46 -37.60 -9.44
C SER A 445 -32.68 -39.03 -9.96
N SER A 446 -31.91 -40.02 -9.48
CA SER A 446 -32.08 -41.41 -9.92
C SER A 446 -31.73 -42.46 -8.86
N GLN A 447 -32.53 -42.52 -7.79
CA GLN A 447 -32.60 -43.71 -6.94
C GLN A 447 -34.08 -44.03 -6.66
N LYS A 448 -34.52 -45.23 -7.06
CA LYS A 448 -35.93 -45.66 -6.97
C LYS A 448 -36.27 -46.10 -5.54
N LEU A 449 -37.45 -45.71 -5.04
CA LEU A 449 -38.08 -46.41 -3.91
C LEU A 449 -38.71 -47.74 -4.39
N PRO A 450 -38.63 -48.81 -3.58
CA PRO A 450 -39.60 -49.90 -3.60
C PRO A 450 -40.81 -49.59 -2.71
N TYR A 451 -41.95 -50.22 -3.01
CA TYR A 451 -43.23 -50.12 -2.29
C TYR A 451 -43.24 -50.93 -0.97
N GLN A 452 -43.99 -50.46 0.04
CA GLN A 452 -45.00 -51.31 0.71
C GLN A 452 -46.08 -50.48 1.45
N ASN A 453 -47.20 -51.14 1.83
CA ASN A 453 -48.48 -50.53 2.22
C ASN A 453 -48.70 -50.43 3.76
N GLY A 454 -49.63 -49.57 4.20
CA GLY A 454 -50.16 -49.61 5.58
C GLY A 454 -51.31 -48.63 5.88
N HIS A 455 -52.51 -49.15 6.16
CA HIS A 455 -53.68 -48.47 6.75
C HIS A 455 -53.64 -48.55 8.30
N ALA A 456 -54.41 -47.85 9.16
CA ALA A 456 -55.26 -46.65 9.12
C ALA A 456 -55.69 -46.27 10.59
N GLY A 457 -56.42 -45.15 10.80
CA GLY A 457 -56.99 -44.71 12.10
C GLY A 457 -56.51 -43.30 12.54
N SER A 458 -57.31 -42.34 13.03
CA SER A 458 -58.43 -42.34 14.03
C SER A 458 -57.95 -42.43 15.49
N LEU A 459 -58.36 -41.64 16.50
CA LEU A 459 -59.05 -40.33 16.67
C LEU A 459 -59.01 -40.01 18.20
N PHE A 460 -58.95 -38.73 18.64
CA PHE A 460 -59.13 -38.27 20.06
C PHE A 460 -58.15 -38.89 21.12
N SER A 461 -58.13 -38.50 22.41
CA SER A 461 -58.04 -37.14 23.02
C SER A 461 -57.58 -37.19 24.51
N SER A 462 -57.27 -36.00 25.06
CA SER A 462 -57.50 -35.54 26.46
C SER A 462 -56.79 -36.14 27.70
N SER A 463 -56.40 -35.22 28.62
CA SER A 463 -56.42 -35.30 30.11
C SER A 463 -55.47 -36.30 30.83
N SER A 464 -54.47 -35.86 31.62
CA SER A 464 -54.49 -35.42 33.06
C SER A 464 -54.17 -36.57 34.05
N SER A 465 -53.58 -36.42 35.26
CA SER A 465 -52.90 -35.32 35.98
C SER A 465 -52.49 -35.78 37.41
N SER A 466 -51.35 -35.34 37.97
CA SER A 466 -51.10 -35.37 39.44
C SER A 466 -49.88 -34.55 39.95
N SER A 467 -50.16 -33.28 40.31
CA SER A 467 -49.69 -32.46 41.46
C SER A 467 -48.30 -32.65 42.17
N PRO A 468 -47.58 -31.55 42.55
CA PRO A 468 -46.33 -31.52 43.33
C PRO A 468 -46.61 -31.19 44.85
N PRO A 469 -45.72 -30.65 45.76
CA PRO A 469 -45.02 -29.34 45.64
C PRO A 469 -43.67 -29.14 46.44
N THR A 470 -43.22 -27.88 46.53
CA THR A 470 -42.39 -27.20 47.58
C THR A 470 -40.86 -27.41 47.77
N ALA A 471 -40.11 -26.44 47.19
CA ALA A 471 -39.08 -25.56 47.80
C ALA A 471 -37.64 -26.07 48.13
N GLY A 472 -36.60 -25.29 47.75
CA GLY A 472 -35.20 -25.55 48.19
C GLY A 472 -33.98 -25.00 47.41
N SER A 473 -34.11 -23.94 46.58
CA SER A 473 -33.02 -23.08 46.02
C SER A 473 -31.56 -23.61 45.83
N ALA A 474 -31.17 -23.75 44.56
CA ALA A 474 -29.90 -23.34 43.92
C ALA A 474 -28.51 -23.83 44.41
N LEU A 475 -27.74 -24.45 43.49
CA LEU A 475 -26.46 -23.90 42.98
C LEU A 475 -25.99 -24.61 41.69
N CYS A 476 -25.14 -23.96 40.89
CA CYS A 476 -24.75 -24.42 39.55
C CYS A 476 -23.40 -25.14 39.52
N VAL A 477 -23.28 -26.20 38.70
CA VAL A 477 -21.99 -26.85 38.38
C VAL A 477 -21.79 -26.94 36.86
N THR A 478 -20.56 -26.65 36.46
CA THR A 478 -20.01 -26.53 35.11
C THR A 478 -20.42 -27.58 34.07
N SER A 479 -20.67 -27.13 32.83
CA SER A 479 -20.49 -27.92 31.61
C SER A 479 -19.75 -27.07 30.55
N SER A 480 -18.98 -27.71 29.69
CA SER A 480 -18.07 -27.05 28.73
C SER A 480 -18.72 -26.78 27.38
N CYS A 481 -18.66 -25.53 26.91
CA CYS A 481 -19.12 -25.13 25.58
C CYS A 481 -17.95 -24.78 24.64
N ASP A 482 -17.67 -25.64 23.66
CA ASP A 482 -16.79 -25.32 22.53
C ASP A 482 -17.48 -24.32 21.59
N VAL A 483 -17.19 -23.02 21.77
CA VAL A 483 -17.67 -21.96 20.88
C VAL A 483 -16.83 -21.96 19.59
N SER A 484 -17.24 -22.79 18.63
CA SER A 484 -16.69 -22.75 17.27
C SER A 484 -17.04 -21.41 16.61
N LEU A 485 -16.02 -20.61 16.28
CA LEU A 485 -16.20 -19.27 15.71
C LEU A 485 -16.63 -19.35 14.23
N MET A 486 -17.92 -19.59 14.01
CA MET A 486 -18.54 -19.59 12.69
C MET A 486 -18.59 -18.16 12.15
N MET A 487 -17.58 -17.77 11.36
CA MET A 487 -17.71 -16.61 10.47
C MET A 487 -18.90 -16.83 9.55
N MET A 488 -19.77 -15.83 9.41
CA MET A 488 -20.82 -15.85 8.40
C MET A 488 -20.21 -15.84 7.01
N VAL A 489 -20.14 -17.02 6.40
CA VAL A 489 -20.08 -17.17 4.95
C VAL A 489 -21.44 -16.72 4.43
N GLY A 490 -21.48 -15.58 3.72
CA GLY A 490 -22.65 -15.22 2.92
C GLY A 490 -22.88 -16.26 1.83
N GLU A 491 -24.15 -16.49 1.47
CA GLU A 491 -24.53 -17.34 0.34
C GLU A 491 -23.78 -16.90 -0.94
N PRO A 492 -23.38 -17.84 -1.82
CA PRO A 492 -22.61 -17.53 -3.02
C PRO A 492 -23.53 -17.03 -4.15
N ASP A 493 -24.10 -15.84 -3.98
CA ASP A 493 -24.88 -15.17 -5.03
C ASP A 493 -24.04 -15.03 -6.31
N SER A 494 -24.58 -15.56 -7.42
CA SER A 494 -23.76 -16.05 -8.53
C SER A 494 -23.42 -14.96 -9.56
N VAL A 495 -22.63 -13.97 -9.14
CA VAL A 495 -22.00 -12.98 -10.04
C VAL A 495 -20.48 -13.09 -9.90
N ALA A 496 -19.75 -13.08 -11.02
CA ALA A 496 -18.29 -13.05 -10.96
C ALA A 496 -17.81 -11.72 -10.33
N PRO A 497 -16.83 -11.73 -9.40
CA PRO A 497 -16.41 -10.53 -8.68
C PRO A 497 -15.85 -9.49 -9.66
N GLY A 498 -16.61 -8.41 -9.88
CA GLY A 498 -16.33 -7.40 -10.88
C GLY A 498 -14.99 -6.71 -10.62
N ARG A 499 -14.02 -6.90 -11.52
CA ARG A 499 -12.68 -6.32 -11.40
C ARG A 499 -12.77 -4.79 -11.30
N GLY A 500 -12.45 -4.28 -10.10
CA GLY A 500 -12.39 -2.86 -9.74
C GLY A 500 -10.98 -2.27 -9.91
N ILE A 501 -10.91 -0.94 -9.85
CA ILE A 501 -9.70 -0.17 -10.18
C ILE A 501 -8.68 -0.14 -9.05
N CYS A 502 -9.09 -0.30 -7.78
CA CYS A 502 -8.12 -0.39 -6.67
C CYS A 502 -7.20 -1.59 -6.85
N LEU A 503 -7.74 -2.74 -7.27
CA LEU A 503 -6.95 -3.93 -7.57
C LEU A 503 -6.02 -3.72 -8.79
N ASP A 504 -6.42 -2.92 -9.78
CA ASP A 504 -5.58 -2.61 -10.94
C ASP A 504 -4.39 -1.70 -10.57
N LEU A 505 -4.59 -0.70 -9.71
CA LEU A 505 -3.52 0.16 -9.20
C LEU A 505 -2.64 -0.56 -8.16
N ALA A 506 -3.24 -1.35 -7.27
CA ALA A 506 -2.52 -2.20 -6.30
C ALA A 506 -1.51 -3.15 -6.94
N ILE A 507 -1.74 -3.54 -8.20
CA ILE A 507 -0.78 -4.35 -8.99
C ILE A 507 0.42 -3.50 -9.41
N LEU A 508 0.24 -2.24 -9.79
CA LEU A 508 1.35 -1.32 -10.09
C LEU A 508 2.14 -0.97 -8.83
N ASP A 509 1.46 -0.73 -7.70
CA ASP A 509 2.13 -0.50 -6.42
C ASP A 509 2.91 -1.72 -5.95
N SER A 510 2.41 -2.93 -6.23
CA SER A 510 3.17 -4.16 -6.01
C SER A 510 4.42 -4.25 -6.91
N ALA A 511 4.46 -3.58 -8.07
CA ALA A 511 5.68 -3.46 -8.86
C ALA A 511 6.68 -2.49 -8.19
N PHE A 512 6.20 -1.34 -7.72
CA PHE A 512 6.99 -0.36 -6.96
C PHE A 512 7.58 -0.96 -5.68
N LEU A 513 6.79 -1.64 -4.85
CA LEU A 513 7.29 -2.26 -3.62
C LEU A 513 8.26 -3.42 -3.90
N LEU A 514 8.00 -4.24 -4.92
CA LEU A 514 8.93 -5.30 -5.33
C LEU A 514 10.26 -4.72 -5.83
N SER A 515 10.21 -3.53 -6.44
CA SER A 515 11.40 -2.81 -6.91
C SER A 515 12.27 -2.22 -5.79
N GLN A 516 11.77 -2.11 -4.55
CA GLN A 516 12.57 -1.77 -3.38
C GLN A 516 13.22 -3.03 -2.77
N VAL A 517 12.44 -4.11 -2.66
CA VAL A 517 12.87 -5.38 -2.04
C VAL A 517 13.90 -6.13 -2.90
N VAL A 518 13.77 -6.12 -4.24
CA VAL A 518 14.68 -6.88 -5.11
C VAL A 518 16.11 -6.32 -5.11
N PRO A 519 16.37 -5.01 -5.32
CA PRO A 519 17.72 -4.45 -5.23
C PRO A 519 18.33 -4.63 -3.84
N SER A 520 17.59 -4.34 -2.76
CA SER A 520 18.13 -4.45 -1.39
C SER A 520 18.59 -5.87 -1.02
N LEU A 521 18.01 -6.92 -1.61
CA LEU A 521 18.46 -8.30 -1.43
C LEU A 521 19.72 -8.67 -2.22
N PHE A 522 19.88 -8.20 -3.45
CA PHE A 522 20.97 -8.64 -4.34
C PHE A 522 22.17 -7.69 -4.40
N MET A 523 21.95 -6.40 -4.20
CA MET A 523 22.94 -5.37 -4.57
C MET A 523 24.19 -5.38 -3.69
N GLY A 524 24.05 -5.72 -2.40
CA GLY A 524 25.18 -5.93 -1.49
C GLY A 524 26.10 -7.08 -1.93
N SER A 525 25.53 -8.16 -2.47
CA SER A 525 26.31 -9.29 -3.04
C SER A 525 27.03 -8.89 -4.34
N ILE A 526 26.41 -8.04 -5.15
CA ILE A 526 27.04 -7.51 -6.38
C ILE A 526 28.24 -6.63 -6.02
N VAL A 527 28.11 -5.70 -5.06
CA VAL A 527 29.22 -4.84 -4.64
C VAL A 527 30.33 -5.63 -3.91
N GLN A 528 29.99 -6.66 -3.14
CA GLN A 528 30.99 -7.59 -2.59
C GLN A 528 31.75 -8.35 -3.69
N PHE A 529 31.12 -8.68 -4.82
CA PHE A 529 31.78 -9.32 -5.94
C PHE A 529 32.64 -8.35 -6.77
N THR A 530 32.17 -7.13 -7.03
CA THR A 530 32.90 -6.13 -7.82
C THR A 530 33.98 -5.37 -7.04
N GLN A 531 33.93 -5.41 -5.69
CA GLN A 531 34.77 -4.59 -4.80
C GLN A 531 34.70 -3.08 -5.12
N SER A 532 33.56 -2.60 -5.63
CA SER A 532 33.37 -1.19 -6.00
C SER A 532 31.90 -0.76 -6.00
N VAL A 533 31.61 0.34 -5.29
CA VAL A 533 30.30 1.01 -5.25
C VAL A 533 29.85 1.59 -6.60
N THR A 534 30.75 1.72 -7.58
CA THR A 534 30.37 2.07 -8.97
C THR A 534 29.37 1.06 -9.55
N ALA A 535 29.40 -0.19 -9.09
CA ALA A 535 28.46 -1.23 -9.51
C ALA A 535 27.00 -0.93 -9.17
N TYR A 536 26.71 -0.07 -8.19
CA TYR A 536 25.36 0.46 -7.92
C TYR A 536 24.81 1.18 -9.16
N MET A 537 25.54 2.18 -9.66
CA MET A 537 25.11 2.99 -10.80
C MET A 537 25.14 2.18 -12.11
N VAL A 538 26.12 1.29 -12.29
CA VAL A 538 26.20 0.40 -13.48
C VAL A 538 25.01 -0.57 -13.52
N SER A 539 24.61 -1.11 -12.37
CA SER A 539 23.45 -2.01 -12.30
C SER A 539 22.14 -1.25 -12.52
N ALA A 540 21.98 -0.05 -11.94
CA ALA A 540 20.85 0.82 -12.22
C ALA A 540 20.73 1.14 -13.73
N ALA A 541 21.83 1.48 -14.40
CA ALA A 541 21.86 1.71 -15.84
C ALA A 541 21.49 0.43 -16.64
N GLY A 542 22.03 -0.73 -16.29
CA GLY A 542 21.72 -2.01 -16.93
C GLY A 542 20.25 -2.42 -16.78
N LEU A 543 19.67 -2.23 -15.59
CA LEU A 543 18.25 -2.42 -15.33
C LEU A 543 17.39 -1.42 -16.12
N GLY A 544 17.87 -0.18 -16.30
CA GLY A 544 17.25 0.83 -17.17
C GLY A 544 17.21 0.41 -18.64
N LEU A 545 18.26 -0.24 -19.17
CA LEU A 545 18.24 -0.80 -20.52
C LEU A 545 17.18 -1.91 -20.68
N VAL A 546 17.00 -2.75 -19.65
CA VAL A 546 15.92 -3.75 -19.61
C VAL A 546 14.54 -3.07 -19.52
N ALA A 547 14.42 -1.98 -18.78
CA ALA A 547 13.20 -1.19 -18.68
C ALA A 547 12.79 -0.59 -20.03
N ILE A 548 13.72 -0.03 -20.82
CA ILE A 548 13.46 0.45 -22.19
C ILE A 548 12.81 -0.65 -23.03
N TYR A 549 13.35 -1.88 -23.01
CA TYR A 549 12.80 -2.98 -23.79
C TYR A 549 11.33 -3.26 -23.44
N PHE A 550 10.99 -3.35 -22.16
CA PHE A 550 9.61 -3.61 -21.74
C PHE A 550 8.68 -2.40 -21.94
N ALA A 551 9.18 -1.17 -21.78
CA ALA A 551 8.43 0.05 -22.06
C ALA A 551 7.93 0.10 -23.52
N THR A 552 8.70 -0.42 -24.50
CA THR A 552 8.22 -0.54 -25.91
C THR A 552 7.07 -1.55 -26.10
N LYS A 553 6.76 -2.39 -25.11
CA LYS A 553 5.68 -3.41 -25.16
C LYS A 553 4.39 -2.94 -24.48
N VAL A 554 4.42 -1.80 -23.79
CA VAL A 554 3.23 -1.12 -23.24
C VAL A 554 2.30 -0.71 -24.38
N VAL A 555 0.99 -0.67 -24.11
CA VAL A 555 -0.06 -0.38 -25.08
C VAL A 555 -0.59 1.01 -24.76
N PHE A 556 -0.25 2.01 -25.57
CA PHE A 556 -0.70 3.38 -25.30
C PHE A 556 -2.02 3.67 -26.02
N ASP A 557 -2.17 3.14 -27.23
CA ASP A 557 -3.29 3.44 -28.13
C ASP A 557 -4.03 2.18 -28.58
N LYS A 558 -5.26 2.36 -29.07
CA LYS A 558 -6.07 1.29 -29.67
C LYS A 558 -5.40 0.63 -30.89
N SER A 559 -4.51 1.35 -31.56
CA SER A 559 -3.67 0.85 -32.65
C SER A 559 -2.59 -0.13 -32.19
N ASP A 560 -2.01 0.04 -30.99
CA ASP A 560 -1.06 -0.93 -30.43
C ASP A 560 -1.74 -2.29 -30.15
N MET A 561 -3.01 -2.30 -29.74
CA MET A 561 -3.76 -3.55 -29.51
C MET A 561 -3.81 -4.44 -30.78
N ALA A 562 -4.02 -3.84 -31.96
CA ALA A 562 -4.04 -4.57 -33.23
C ALA A 562 -2.65 -5.16 -33.60
N LYS A 563 -1.56 -4.52 -33.19
CA LYS A 563 -0.18 -5.03 -33.36
C LYS A 563 0.12 -6.25 -32.48
N TYR A 564 -0.76 -6.55 -31.52
CA TYR A 564 -0.58 -7.60 -30.51
C TYR A 564 -1.81 -8.53 -30.37
N SER A 565 -2.75 -8.49 -31.32
CA SER A 565 -3.89 -9.40 -31.40
C SER A 565 -3.62 -10.69 -32.18
N VAL A 566 -2.48 -10.72 -32.91
CA VAL A 566 -1.82 -11.92 -33.46
C VAL A 566 -1.06 -12.63 -32.34
#